data_AF-A0A3D2FNJ5-F1
#
_entry.id   AF-A0A3D2FNJ5-F1
#
_cell.length_a   1.000
_cell.length_b   1.000
_cell.length_c   1.000
_cell.angle_alpha   90.00
_cell.angle_beta   90.00
_cell.angle_gamma   90.00
#
_symmetry.space_group_name_H-M   'P 1'
#
loop_
_entity.id
_entity.type
_entity.pdbx_description
1 polymer ?
#
loop_
_entity_poly.entity_id
_entity_poly.type
_entity_poly.pdbx_seq_one_letter_code
_entity_poly.pdbx_strand_id
1 'polypeptide(L)' 'MMKIKTILFLSILSILTAQVGPVKALHRNPPRAWALTNAAIHVAPGKTIENGMVVMWDGMIKSVG' A
#
# COMPACT_ATOMS: atom_id res chain seq x y z
N MET A 1 -3.33 -30.94 -40.62
CA MET A 1 -1.89 -30.67 -40.43
C MET A 1 -1.68 -29.16 -40.37
N MET A 2 -1.32 -28.60 -39.20
CA MET A 2 -1.06 -27.15 -39.09
C MET A 2 0.21 -26.80 -39.87
N LYS A 3 0.15 -25.77 -40.72
CA LYS A 3 1.29 -25.37 -41.55
C LYS A 3 2.38 -24.76 -40.66
N ILE A 4 3.64 -25.05 -40.97
CA ILE A 4 4.81 -24.61 -40.16
C ILE A 4 4.84 -23.09 -39.95
N LYS A 5 4.35 -22.33 -40.94
CA LYS A 5 4.22 -20.87 -40.90
C LYS A 5 3.20 -20.40 -39.85
N THR A 6 2.13 -21.17 -39.65
CA THR A 6 1.11 -20.92 -38.62
C THR A 6 1.68 -21.19 -37.22
N ILE A 7 2.47 -22.24 -37.06
CA ILE A 7 3.13 -22.58 -35.79
C ILE A 7 4.14 -21.49 -35.41
N LEU A 8 4.92 -21.01 -36.37
CA LEU A 8 5.89 -19.92 -36.17
C LEU A 8 5.19 -18.59 -35.83
N PHE A 9 4.03 -18.32 -36.42
CA PHE A 9 3.24 -17.12 -36.12
C PHE A 9 2.70 -17.15 -34.68
N LEU A 10 2.21 -18.30 -34.22
CA LEU A 10 1.73 -18.43 -32.83
C LEU A 10 2.85 -18.36 -31.79
N SER A 11 4.07 -18.84 -32.09
CA SER A 11 5.17 -18.81 -31.11
C SER A 11 5.67 -17.40 -30.79
N ILE A 12 5.58 -16.48 -31.76
CA ILE A 12 5.97 -15.07 -31.59
C ILE A 12 4.98 -14.31 -30.68
N LEU A 13 3.70 -14.69 -30.69
CA LEU A 13 2.67 -14.07 -29.83
C LEU A 13 2.88 -14.33 -28.34
N SER A 14 3.55 -15.44 -27.98
CA SER A 14 3.77 -15.85 -26.59
C SER A 14 4.75 -14.94 -25.82
N ILE A 15 5.45 -14.03 -26.50
CA ILE A 15 6.48 -13.17 -25.88
C ILE A 15 5.88 -11.85 -25.36
N LEU A 16 4.62 -11.53 -25.65
CA LEU A 16 4.15 -10.15 -25.57
C LEU A 16 3.74 -9.58 -24.21
N THR A 17 3.72 -10.30 -23.07
CA THR A 17 3.19 -9.69 -21.83
C THR A 17 3.87 -10.13 -20.51
N ALA A 18 5.15 -10.46 -20.50
CA ALA A 18 5.85 -10.65 -19.23
C ALA A 18 6.15 -9.27 -18.59
N GLN A 19 5.62 -9.02 -17.40
CA GLN A 19 5.88 -7.79 -16.65
C GLN A 19 7.36 -7.76 -16.20
N VAL A 20 8.20 -6.95 -16.87
CA VAL A 20 9.64 -6.82 -16.56
C VAL A 20 9.98 -5.67 -15.60
N GLY A 21 8.98 -4.89 -15.18
CA GLY A 21 9.14 -3.78 -14.24
C GLY A 21 8.60 -4.13 -12.85
N PRO A 22 9.15 -3.52 -11.77
CA PRO A 22 8.64 -3.73 -10.42
C PRO A 22 7.16 -3.37 -10.33
N VAL A 23 6.38 -4.14 -9.57
CA VAL A 23 4.98 -3.84 -9.28
C VAL A 23 4.90 -2.45 -8.65
N LYS A 24 4.38 -1.47 -9.41
CA LYS A 24 4.29 -0.05 -9.02
C LYS A 24 3.37 0.20 -7.82
N ALA A 25 2.65 -0.82 -7.35
CA ALA A 25 1.69 -0.73 -6.24
C ALA A 25 2.30 -1.01 -4.86
N LEU A 26 3.38 -1.80 -4.77
CA LEU A 26 4.00 -2.16 -3.48
C LEU A 26 4.85 -1.02 -2.88
N HIS A 27 5.30 -0.07 -3.70
CA HIS A 27 6.13 1.08 -3.30
C HIS A 27 5.36 2.40 -3.17
N ARG A 28 4.02 2.40 -3.23
CA ARG A 28 3.28 3.65 -2.98
C ARG A 28 3.17 3.88 -1.47
N ASN A 29 3.83 4.94 -0.99
CA ASN A 29 3.53 5.57 0.30
C ASN A 29 2.71 6.85 0.03
N PRO A 30 1.43 6.76 -0.38
CA PRO A 30 0.59 7.94 -0.39
C PRO A 30 0.52 8.49 1.04
N PRO A 31 0.39 9.81 1.27
CA PRO A 31 0.36 10.38 2.62
C PRO A 31 -0.59 9.60 3.51
N ARG A 32 -0.06 8.84 4.48
CA ARG A 32 -0.86 7.96 5.33
C ARG A 32 -1.31 8.75 6.54
N ALA A 33 -2.27 9.64 6.31
CA ALA A 33 -2.91 10.37 7.37
C ALA A 33 -3.95 9.48 8.06
N TRP A 34 -3.74 9.22 9.34
CA TRP A 34 -4.63 8.39 10.16
C TRP A 34 -5.11 9.17 11.38
N ALA A 35 -6.36 8.93 11.76
CA ALA A 35 -6.93 9.38 13.02
C ALA A 35 -7.42 8.15 13.78
N LEU A 36 -6.81 7.87 14.93
CA LEU A 36 -7.31 6.86 15.87
C LEU A 36 -8.27 7.59 16.79
N THR A 37 -9.53 7.16 16.85
CA THR A 37 -10.60 7.87 17.58
C THR A 37 -11.20 7.00 18.67
N ASN A 38 -11.82 7.62 19.67
CA ASN A 38 -12.44 6.92 20.80
C ASN A 38 -11.45 6.00 21.55
N ALA A 39 -10.21 6.48 21.67
CA ALA A 39 -9.12 5.73 22.28
C ALA A 39 -8.88 6.18 23.73
N ALA A 40 -8.47 5.25 24.59
CA ALA A 40 -7.80 5.59 25.85
C ALA A 40 -6.31 5.83 25.56
N ILE A 41 -5.83 7.05 25.80
CA ILE A 41 -4.47 7.48 25.42
C ILE A 41 -3.65 7.78 26.67
N HIS A 42 -2.66 6.96 26.97
CA HIS A 42 -1.73 7.18 28.07
C HIS A 42 -0.57 8.08 27.61
N VAL A 43 -0.62 9.37 27.96
CA VAL A 43 0.39 10.35 27.52
C VAL A 43 1.58 10.46 28.49
N ALA A 44 1.38 10.09 29.75
CA ALA A 44 2.42 10.00 30.78
C ALA A 44 1.95 9.06 31.90
N PRO A 45 2.84 8.60 32.80
CA PRO A 45 2.43 7.87 33.99
C PRO A 45 1.35 8.63 34.78
N GLY A 46 0.23 7.98 35.05
CA GLY A 46 -0.91 8.57 35.76
C GLY A 46 -1.72 9.61 34.96
N LYS A 47 -1.42 9.84 33.68
CA LYS A 47 -2.16 10.78 32.82
C LYS A 47 -2.73 10.07 31.60
N THR A 48 -4.04 9.92 31.59
CA THR A 48 -4.80 9.28 30.51
C THR A 48 -5.82 10.27 29.94
N ILE A 49 -5.97 10.27 28.62
CA ILE A 49 -7.08 10.92 27.92
C ILE A 49 -8.05 9.82 27.52
N GLU A 50 -9.25 9.85 28.10
CA GLU A 50 -10.32 8.91 27.75
C GLU A 50 -11.09 9.42 26.54
N ASN A 51 -11.53 8.50 25.67
CA ASN A 51 -12.26 8.81 24.42
C ASN A 51 -11.54 9.82 23.50
N GLY A 52 -10.21 9.83 23.53
CA GLY A 52 -9.39 10.77 22.80
C GLY A 52 -9.15 10.39 21.33
N MET A 53 -8.41 11.26 20.65
CA MET A 53 -7.98 11.13 19.26
C MET A 53 -6.46 11.33 19.12
N VAL A 54 -5.83 10.46 18.33
CA VAL A 54 -4.44 10.64 17.87
C VAL A 54 -4.42 10.80 16.36
N VAL A 55 -3.85 11.90 15.87
CA VAL A 55 -3.60 12.11 14.44
C VAL A 55 -2.15 11.77 14.12
N MET A 56 -1.94 10.92 13.12
CA MET A 56 -0.63 10.50 12.65
C MET A 56 -0.47 10.76 11.16
N TRP A 57 0.65 11.36 10.76
CA TRP A 57 1.06 11.51 9.36
C TRP A 57 2.43 10.87 9.15
N ASP A 58 2.53 9.97 8.18
CA ASP A 58 3.76 9.25 7.82
C ASP A 58 4.43 8.57 9.03
N GLY A 59 3.61 7.98 9.91
CA GLY A 59 4.08 7.30 11.12
C GLY A 59 4.43 8.23 12.29
N MET A 60 4.35 9.56 12.11
CA MET A 60 4.64 10.55 13.15
C MET A 60 3.35 11.07 13.77
N ILE A 61 3.27 11.14 15.10
CA ILE A 61 2.18 11.80 15.81
C ILE A 61 2.21 13.29 15.53
N LYS A 62 1.07 13.86 15.12
CA LYS A 62 0.90 15.29 14.84
C LYS A 62 0.07 16.00 15.90
N SER A 63 -0.94 15.33 16.44
CA SER A 63 -1.75 15.85 17.54
C SER A 63 -2.32 14.72 18.39
N VAL A 64 -2.57 15.03 19.65
CA VAL A 64 -3.20 14.17 20.65
C VAL A 64 -4.19 15.03 21.43
N GLY A 65 -5.41 14.55 21.64
CA GLY A 65 -6.46 15.27 22.39
C GLY A 65 -7.60 14.37 22.80
#